data_AF-A0AAW0FZC0-F1
#
_entry.id   AF-A0AAW0FZC0-F1
#
_cell.length_a   1.000
_cell.length_b   1.000
_cell.length_c   1.000
_cell.angle_alpha   90.00
_cell.angle_beta   90.00
_cell.angle_gamma   90.00
#
_symmetry.space_group_name_H-M   'P 1'
#
loop_
_entity.id
_entity.type
_entity.pdbx_description
1 polymer ?
#
loop_
_entity_poly.entity_id
_entity_poly.type
_entity_poly.pdbx_seq_one_letter_code
_entity_poly.pdbx_strand_id
1 'polypeptide(L)'
;MSWPSVHRKSEATMIRVIRKKVGEHKDAKKYLQNIVDLKCSLDMSGMEVKLPRAFMDLSEPYEPRLLRTLVMKEYLPLEKIRSLGDFKIVYKHIFEAHHWVFVVAGVLHRDPSLSNFLFYYDADGNVIGILADWDVASSKEDLAALRDGIDEAERPEENVDVPDSPLKTAEETKSEQHSQSRDESTERRPRYRTGTGPFLALDLSASTKIVHRFGPQTSENPKPHFAYLHGWESGNTKQVYTTKYSFIYNHDGAFESLFENSDKDYLPLLDGWIWPLHEAMFRRVAELSNKLENCYGSLAPAMKRNATHLVEEYMAKFRRTIEKADALVTYEKFKEILSK
;
A
#
# COMPACT_ATOMS: atom_id res chain seq x y z
N MET A 1 14.88 13.63 -7.26
CA MET A 1 14.26 14.69 -8.08
C MET A 1 13.08 14.09 -8.80
N SER A 2 11.91 14.72 -8.74
CA SER A 2 10.70 14.23 -9.41
C SER A 2 9.89 15.39 -10.00
N TRP A 3 9.00 15.09 -10.94
CA TRP A 3 8.11 16.05 -11.61
C TRP A 3 6.62 15.72 -11.37
N PRO A 4 6.16 15.69 -10.10
CA PRO A 4 4.76 15.42 -9.81
C PRO A 4 3.85 16.56 -10.26
N SER A 5 2.56 16.23 -10.41
CA SER A 5 1.49 17.22 -10.58
C SER A 5 1.50 18.24 -9.44
N VAL A 6 1.21 19.50 -9.74
CA VAL A 6 1.08 20.56 -8.73
C VAL A 6 0.06 20.19 -7.65
N HIS A 7 -1.00 19.45 -8.03
CA HIS A 7 -2.07 19.03 -7.11
C HIS A 7 -1.64 17.91 -6.15
N ARG A 8 -0.52 17.22 -6.42
CA ARG A 8 -0.03 16.18 -5.53
C ARG A 8 0.52 16.82 -4.26
N LYS A 9 0.05 16.39 -3.08
CA LYS A 9 0.60 16.82 -1.78
C LYS A 9 2.12 16.62 -1.76
N SER A 10 2.85 17.60 -1.23
CA SER A 10 4.32 17.55 -1.16
C SER A 10 4.77 16.58 -0.07
N GLU A 11 5.67 15.65 -0.42
CA GLU A 11 6.32 14.75 0.54
C GLU A 11 7.00 15.54 1.66
N ALA A 12 7.64 16.66 1.33
CA ALA A 12 8.28 17.54 2.31
C ALA A 12 7.29 18.06 3.36
N THR A 13 6.08 18.44 2.94
CA THR A 13 5.01 18.86 3.84
C THR A 13 4.58 17.70 4.73
N MET A 14 4.42 16.51 4.17
CA MET A 14 4.05 15.32 4.91
C MET A 14 5.09 14.97 5.99
N ILE A 15 6.37 14.90 5.62
CA ILE A 15 7.48 14.63 6.55
C ILE A 15 7.50 15.67 7.67
N ARG A 16 7.34 16.97 7.37
CA ARG A 16 7.31 18.02 8.40
C ARG A 16 6.16 17.86 9.38
N VAL A 17 4.95 17.58 8.90
CA VAL A 17 3.78 17.33 9.75
C VAL A 17 4.00 16.13 10.65
N ILE A 18 4.48 15.03 10.07
CA ILE A 18 4.77 13.79 10.79
C ILE A 18 5.80 14.07 11.90
N ARG A 19 6.95 14.66 11.56
CA ARG A 19 8.03 14.94 12.53
C ARG A 19 7.58 15.86 13.65
N LYS A 20 6.78 16.89 13.34
CA LYS A 20 6.22 17.79 14.35
C LYS A 20 5.33 17.02 15.34
N LYS A 21 4.30 16.33 14.84
CA LYS A 21 3.33 15.62 15.68
C LYS A 21 4.00 14.50 16.50
N VAL A 22 4.89 13.72 15.90
CA VAL A 22 5.65 12.67 16.60
C VAL A 22 6.60 13.27 17.65
N GLY A 23 7.24 14.41 17.35
CA GLY A 23 8.16 15.08 18.27
C GLY A 23 7.47 15.73 19.48
N GLU A 24 6.21 16.15 19.34
CA GLU A 24 5.39 16.71 20.42
C GLU A 24 4.82 15.63 21.35
N HIS A 25 4.69 14.39 20.87
CA HIS A 25 4.12 13.28 21.65
C HIS A 25 5.17 12.59 22.52
N LYS A 26 4.92 12.52 23.84
CA LYS A 26 5.87 12.03 24.85
C LYS A 26 6.46 10.64 24.52
N ASP A 27 5.60 9.67 24.22
CA ASP A 27 6.04 8.28 23.98
C ASP A 27 6.57 8.03 22.56
N ALA A 28 6.17 8.89 21.61
CA ALA A 28 6.49 8.71 20.19
C ALA A 28 7.80 9.43 19.83
N LYS A 29 8.21 10.42 20.62
CA LYS A 29 9.39 11.25 20.38
C LYS A 29 10.67 10.45 20.14
N LYS A 30 10.83 9.30 20.80
CA LYS A 30 11.99 8.40 20.59
C LYS A 30 12.06 7.82 19.18
N TYR A 31 10.93 7.72 18.48
CA TYR A 31 10.84 7.23 17.09
C TYR A 31 11.06 8.33 16.05
N LEU A 32 11.32 9.58 16.47
CA LEU A 32 11.64 10.67 15.55
C LEU A 32 12.93 10.39 14.75
N GLN A 33 13.85 9.61 15.32
CA GLN A 33 15.07 9.15 14.65
C GLN A 33 14.79 8.15 13.52
N ASN A 34 13.62 7.49 13.55
CA ASN A 34 13.20 6.51 12.56
C ASN A 34 12.38 7.12 11.41
N ILE A 35 12.27 8.44 11.39
CA ILE A 35 11.57 9.21 10.36
C ILE A 35 12.61 10.01 9.58
N VAL A 36 12.42 10.12 8.26
CA VAL A 36 13.30 10.87 7.36
C VAL A 36 13.65 12.25 7.93
N ASP A 37 14.92 12.59 7.95
CA ASP A 37 15.50 13.83 8.43
C ASP A 37 15.71 14.78 7.24
N LEU A 38 14.63 15.50 6.92
CA LEU A 38 14.59 16.47 5.84
C LEU A 38 15.32 17.76 6.26
N LYS A 39 16.37 18.13 5.51
CA LYS A 39 17.15 19.36 5.71
C LYS A 39 16.56 20.54 4.96
N CYS A 40 16.27 20.36 3.69
CA CYS A 40 15.55 21.35 2.90
C CYS A 40 14.76 20.70 1.77
N SER A 41 13.81 21.46 1.22
CA SER A 41 12.99 21.09 0.07
C SER A 41 12.90 22.28 -0.87
N LEU A 42 12.98 22.03 -2.16
CA LEU A 42 12.86 23.04 -3.20
C LEU A 42 11.83 22.57 -4.23
N ASP A 43 10.87 23.43 -4.51
CA ASP A 43 9.86 23.25 -5.54
C ASP A 43 10.11 24.33 -6.61
N MET A 44 10.33 23.94 -7.86
CA MET A 44 10.52 24.86 -8.98
C MET A 44 9.59 24.50 -10.12
N SER A 45 8.95 25.48 -10.72
CA SER A 45 8.16 25.35 -11.94
C SER A 45 9.04 25.13 -13.16
N GLY A 46 8.44 24.63 -14.25
CA GLY A 46 9.12 24.51 -15.54
C GLY A 46 9.65 25.86 -16.08
N MET A 47 9.00 26.98 -15.72
CA MET A 47 9.48 28.32 -16.07
C MET A 47 10.77 28.69 -15.31
N GLU A 48 10.81 28.44 -14.00
CA GLU A 48 11.96 28.78 -13.15
C GLU A 48 13.23 28.02 -13.55
N VAL A 49 13.10 26.76 -13.95
CA VAL A 49 14.23 25.96 -14.46
C VAL A 49 14.43 26.07 -15.97
N LYS A 50 13.70 26.99 -16.63
CA LYS A 50 13.81 27.28 -18.06
C LYS A 50 13.63 26.05 -18.97
N LEU A 51 12.66 25.18 -18.66
CA LEU A 51 12.34 24.04 -19.53
C LEU A 51 11.76 24.53 -20.86
N PRO A 52 12.22 24.02 -22.02
CA PRO A 52 11.73 24.45 -23.33
C PRO A 52 10.20 24.42 -23.44
N ARG A 53 9.56 23.37 -22.92
CA ARG A 53 8.10 23.19 -22.94
C ARG A 53 7.34 24.35 -22.27
N ALA A 54 7.91 25.00 -21.28
CA ALA A 54 7.27 26.12 -20.59
C ALA A 54 7.17 27.39 -21.46
N PHE A 55 7.88 27.43 -22.59
CA PHE A 55 7.89 28.56 -23.53
C PHE A 55 7.34 28.18 -24.91
N MET A 56 6.81 26.96 -25.07
CA MET A 56 6.17 26.51 -26.30
C MET A 56 4.67 26.80 -26.22
N ASP A 57 4.12 27.43 -27.25
CA ASP A 57 2.68 27.67 -27.39
C ASP A 57 1.99 26.37 -27.85
N LEU A 58 1.80 25.45 -26.91
CA LEU A 58 1.16 24.15 -27.15
C LEU A 58 -0.34 24.28 -26.96
N SER A 59 -1.11 23.86 -27.96
CA SER A 59 -2.58 23.95 -28.00
C SER A 59 -3.31 22.97 -27.06
N GLU A 60 -2.59 22.01 -26.45
CA GLU A 60 -3.19 21.02 -25.56
C GLU A 60 -3.14 21.45 -24.09
N PRO A 61 -4.20 21.21 -23.30
CA PRO A 61 -4.20 21.49 -21.87
C PRO A 61 -3.14 20.65 -21.16
N TYR A 62 -2.10 21.31 -20.68
CA TYR A 62 -0.99 20.70 -19.95
C TYR A 62 -1.29 20.66 -18.44
N GLU A 63 -1.20 19.47 -17.85
CA GLU A 63 -1.21 19.34 -16.38
C GLU A 63 0.08 19.96 -15.81
N PRO A 64 -0.01 21.00 -14.98
CA PRO A 64 1.18 21.68 -14.47
C PRO A 64 1.93 20.78 -13.49
N ARG A 65 3.26 20.80 -13.57
CA ARG A 65 4.18 19.98 -12.78
C ARG A 65 5.28 20.83 -12.15
N LEU A 66 5.74 20.42 -10.98
CA LEU A 66 6.85 21.05 -10.26
C LEU A 66 8.03 20.09 -10.20
N LEU A 67 9.24 20.59 -10.42
CA LEU A 67 10.45 19.93 -10.00
C LEU A 67 10.52 19.99 -8.48
N ARG A 68 10.37 18.84 -7.84
CA ARG A 68 10.57 18.71 -6.40
C ARG A 68 11.91 18.06 -6.12
N THR A 69 12.69 18.76 -5.30
CA THR A 69 14.01 18.32 -4.84
C THR A 69 14.03 18.33 -3.32
N LEU A 70 14.42 17.19 -2.73
CA LEU A 70 14.57 17.02 -1.30
C LEU A 70 16.04 16.83 -0.97
N VAL A 71 16.51 17.52 0.07
CA VAL A 71 17.82 17.28 0.66
C VAL A 71 17.58 16.72 2.06
N MET A 72 18.11 15.52 2.30
CA MET A 72 17.92 14.77 3.53
C MET A 72 19.25 14.14 3.95
N LYS A 73 19.28 13.58 5.16
CA LYS A 73 20.38 12.72 5.59
C LYS A 73 20.55 11.56 4.59
N GLU A 74 21.81 11.17 4.34
CA GLU A 74 22.08 9.98 3.54
C GLU A 74 21.67 8.72 4.30
N TYR A 75 20.88 7.87 3.63
CA TYR A 75 20.46 6.57 4.14
C TYR A 75 20.92 5.49 3.19
N LEU A 76 21.22 4.32 3.74
CA LEU A 76 21.63 3.14 3.01
C LEU A 76 20.41 2.26 2.73
N PRO A 77 20.32 1.66 1.53
CA PRO A 77 19.24 0.74 1.21
C PRO A 77 19.50 -0.62 1.86
N LEU A 78 18.42 -1.39 2.08
CA LEU A 78 18.44 -2.61 2.89
C LEU A 78 19.43 -3.67 2.39
N GLU A 79 19.76 -3.70 1.10
CA GLU A 79 20.73 -4.64 0.49
C GLU A 79 22.16 -4.44 1.01
N LYS A 80 22.46 -3.29 1.65
CA LYS A 80 23.77 -3.02 2.26
C LYS A 80 23.88 -3.49 3.71
N ILE A 81 22.84 -4.10 4.26
CA ILE A 81 22.85 -4.57 5.65
C ILE A 81 23.82 -5.74 5.82
N ARG A 82 24.59 -5.72 6.92
CA ARG A 82 25.73 -6.64 7.11
C ARG A 82 25.45 -7.82 8.02
N SER A 83 24.35 -7.77 8.78
CA SER A 83 24.00 -8.82 9.74
C SER A 83 22.49 -9.00 9.82
N LEU A 84 22.06 -10.22 10.20
CA LEU A 84 20.65 -10.52 10.44
C LEU A 84 20.11 -9.84 11.70
N GLY A 85 20.97 -9.60 12.68
CA GLY A 85 20.64 -8.81 13.86
C GLY A 85 20.26 -7.37 13.48
N ASP A 86 21.09 -6.73 12.64
CA ASP A 86 20.82 -5.38 12.16
C ASP A 86 19.51 -5.34 11.35
N PHE A 87 19.28 -6.35 10.51
CA PHE A 87 18.05 -6.46 9.74
C PHE A 87 16.81 -6.53 10.64
N LYS A 88 16.83 -7.35 11.69
CA LYS A 88 15.72 -7.43 12.66
C LYS A 88 15.47 -6.07 13.32
N ILE A 89 16.53 -5.36 13.70
CA ILE A 89 16.43 -4.03 14.32
C ILE A 89 15.81 -3.01 13.34
N VAL A 90 16.31 -2.96 12.10
CA VAL A 90 15.81 -2.04 11.06
C VAL A 90 14.33 -2.30 10.77
N TYR A 91 13.95 -3.57 10.59
CA TYR A 91 12.58 -3.96 10.32
C TYR A 91 11.67 -3.52 11.49
N LYS A 92 12.03 -3.85 12.73
CA LYS A 92 11.28 -3.43 13.92
C LYS A 92 11.14 -1.91 13.99
N HIS A 93 12.22 -1.17 13.80
CA HIS A 93 12.22 0.30 13.79
C HIS A 93 11.22 0.89 12.79
N ILE A 94 11.16 0.34 11.58
CA ILE A 94 10.26 0.81 10.52
C ILE A 94 8.79 0.64 10.91
N PHE A 95 8.40 -0.55 11.38
CA PHE A 95 7.01 -0.79 11.76
C PHE A 95 6.62 -0.05 13.03
N GLU A 96 7.53 0.08 14.00
CA GLU A 96 7.27 0.86 15.20
C GLU A 96 7.09 2.34 14.89
N ALA A 97 7.95 2.91 14.02
CA ALA A 97 7.81 4.28 13.57
C ALA A 97 6.50 4.48 12.80
N HIS A 98 6.19 3.62 11.83
CA HIS A 98 4.96 3.71 11.05
C HIS A 98 3.70 3.66 11.93
N HIS A 99 3.67 2.79 12.94
CA HIS A 99 2.57 2.75 13.91
C HIS A 99 2.41 4.09 14.65
N TRP A 100 3.49 4.65 15.18
CA TRP A 100 3.41 5.94 15.87
C TRP A 100 3.02 7.09 14.94
N VAL A 101 3.48 7.07 13.69
CA VAL A 101 3.02 8.01 12.66
C VAL A 101 1.52 7.87 12.43
N PHE A 102 0.99 6.65 12.33
CA PHE A 102 -0.44 6.42 12.14
C PHE A 102 -1.28 6.84 13.36
N VAL A 103 -0.81 6.51 14.57
CA VAL A 103 -1.52 6.82 15.83
C VAL A 103 -1.53 8.31 16.10
N VAL A 104 -0.36 8.97 16.02
CA VAL A 104 -0.18 10.37 16.45
C VAL A 104 -0.41 11.35 15.31
N ALA A 105 0.10 11.05 14.11
CA ALA A 105 -0.05 11.94 12.98
C ALA A 105 -1.34 11.71 12.19
N GLY A 106 -1.94 10.52 12.30
CA GLY A 106 -3.09 10.12 11.49
C GLY A 106 -2.70 9.89 10.04
N VAL A 107 -1.44 9.51 9.77
CA VAL A 107 -0.93 9.34 8.41
C VAL A 107 -0.61 7.88 8.15
N LEU A 108 -1.10 7.36 7.04
CA LEU A 108 -0.79 6.02 6.52
C LEU A 108 0.17 6.15 5.33
N HIS A 109 1.27 5.40 5.33
CA HIS A 109 2.29 5.51 4.29
C HIS A 109 1.80 5.14 2.90
N ARG A 110 1.01 4.07 2.79
CA ARG A 110 0.49 3.50 1.54
C ARG A 110 1.53 2.96 0.54
N ASP A 111 2.81 2.83 0.94
CA ASP A 111 3.82 2.06 0.18
C ASP A 111 5.07 1.63 1.01
N PRO A 112 4.95 0.84 2.09
CA PRO A 112 6.09 0.20 2.73
C PRO A 112 6.62 -0.97 1.90
N SER A 113 7.21 -0.66 0.76
CA SER A 113 7.99 -1.59 -0.07
C SER A 113 9.45 -1.69 0.43
N LEU A 114 10.16 -2.78 0.10
CA LEU A 114 11.55 -2.98 0.53
C LEU A 114 12.51 -1.89 0.04
N SER A 115 12.24 -1.28 -1.12
CA SER A 115 13.04 -0.16 -1.63
C SER A 115 12.92 1.10 -0.78
N ASN A 116 11.82 1.22 -0.02
CA ASN A 116 11.55 2.33 0.87
C ASN A 116 12.05 2.07 2.30
N PHE A 117 12.59 0.86 2.55
CA PHE A 117 13.19 0.47 3.82
C PHE A 117 14.66 0.82 3.78
N LEU A 118 15.02 1.90 4.47
CA LEU A 118 16.37 2.40 4.52
C LEU A 118 16.92 2.32 5.95
N PHE A 119 18.22 2.50 6.11
CA PHE A 119 18.84 2.57 7.42
C PHE A 119 20.05 3.49 7.45
N TYR A 120 20.51 3.83 8.66
CA TYR A 120 21.80 4.47 8.87
C TYR A 120 22.41 3.99 10.20
N TYR A 121 23.72 4.18 10.36
CA TYR A 121 24.40 4.00 11.64
C TYR A 121 24.52 5.35 12.35
N ASP A 122 24.11 5.42 13.61
CA ASP A 122 24.30 6.62 14.42
C ASP A 122 25.77 6.79 14.84
N ALA A 123 26.07 7.85 15.61
CA ALA A 123 27.43 8.15 16.04
C ALA A 123 28.03 7.07 16.95
N ASP A 124 27.18 6.30 17.63
CA ASP A 124 27.57 5.22 18.53
C ASP A 124 27.67 3.87 17.81
N GLY A 125 27.37 3.83 16.51
CA GLY A 125 27.38 2.62 15.68
C GLY A 125 26.10 1.81 15.76
N ASN A 126 25.03 2.31 16.38
CA ASN A 126 23.74 1.62 16.40
C ASN A 126 23.03 1.78 15.06
N VAL A 127 22.39 0.69 14.60
CA VAL A 127 21.61 0.69 13.37
C VAL A 127 20.20 1.25 13.60
N ILE A 128 19.80 2.21 12.77
CA ILE A 128 18.50 2.87 12.84
C ILE A 128 17.76 2.66 11.52
N GLY A 129 16.56 2.07 11.60
CA GLY A 129 15.69 1.87 10.43
C GLY A 129 14.84 3.10 10.14
N ILE A 130 14.61 3.35 8.85
CA ILE A 130 13.91 4.52 8.30
C ILE A 130 12.91 4.05 7.25
N LEU A 131 11.70 4.58 7.34
CA LEU A 131 10.71 4.48 6.26
C LEU A 131 10.70 5.77 5.44
N ALA A 132 11.03 5.65 4.15
CA ALA A 132 11.10 6.77 3.21
C ALA A 132 9.98 6.71 2.16
N ASP A 133 9.86 7.77 1.34
CA ASP A 133 8.88 7.91 0.25
C ASP A 133 7.42 8.09 0.70
N TRP A 134 7.19 9.16 1.47
CA TRP A 134 5.87 9.52 1.99
C TRP A 134 4.97 10.23 0.95
N ASP A 135 5.29 10.16 -0.34
CA ASP A 135 4.66 10.96 -1.38
C ASP A 135 3.27 10.43 -1.83
N VAL A 136 2.97 9.17 -1.49
CA VAL A 136 1.66 8.50 -1.65
C VAL A 136 0.88 8.42 -0.34
N ALA A 137 1.43 8.95 0.75
CA ALA A 137 0.80 8.88 2.06
C ALA A 137 -0.55 9.59 2.08
N SER A 138 -1.46 9.09 2.91
CA SER A 138 -2.81 9.65 3.06
C SER A 138 -3.13 9.84 4.53
N SER A 139 -3.84 10.93 4.85
CA SER A 139 -4.30 11.15 6.21
C SER A 139 -5.57 10.34 6.50
N LYS A 140 -5.92 10.19 7.78
CA LYS A 140 -7.16 9.54 8.19
C LYS A 140 -8.39 10.23 7.60
N GLU A 141 -8.35 11.55 7.45
CA GLU A 141 -9.41 12.32 6.81
C GLU A 141 -9.53 11.98 5.32
N ASP A 142 -8.40 11.87 4.61
CA ASP A 142 -8.39 11.43 3.20
C ASP A 142 -8.97 9.99 3.06
N LEU A 143 -8.67 9.11 4.03
CA LEU A 143 -9.17 7.73 4.04
C LEU A 143 -10.66 7.65 4.38
N ALA A 144 -11.16 8.50 5.28
CA ALA A 144 -12.59 8.58 5.61
C ALA A 144 -13.40 9.05 4.39
N ALA A 145 -12.95 10.11 3.72
CA ALA A 145 -13.60 10.62 2.51
C ALA A 145 -13.62 9.58 1.35
N LEU A 146 -12.61 8.72 1.27
CA LEU A 146 -12.58 7.61 0.32
C LEU A 146 -13.61 6.52 0.64
N ARG A 147 -13.83 6.25 1.93
CA ARG A 147 -14.82 5.25 2.39
C ARG A 147 -16.24 5.74 2.11
N ASP A 148 -16.54 6.99 2.44
CA ASP A 148 -17.87 7.58 2.24
C ASP A 148 -18.24 7.64 0.75
N GLY A 149 -17.26 7.85 -0.14
CA GLY A 149 -17.49 7.84 -1.59
C GLY A 149 -17.71 6.45 -2.22
N ILE A 150 -17.32 5.36 -1.55
CA ILE A 150 -17.63 3.99 -1.98
C ILE A 150 -19.06 3.61 -1.55
N ASP A 151 -19.46 4.03 -0.34
CA ASP A 151 -20.80 3.79 0.20
C ASP A 151 -21.91 4.49 -0.62
N GLU A 152 -21.61 5.62 -1.28
CA GLU A 152 -22.54 6.28 -2.22
C GLU A 152 -22.65 5.57 -3.58
N ALA A 153 -21.59 4.92 -4.05
CA ALA A 153 -21.58 4.21 -5.34
C ALA A 153 -22.25 2.83 -5.30
N GLU A 154 -22.41 2.25 -4.09
CA GLU A 154 -23.07 0.95 -3.89
C GLU A 154 -24.55 1.04 -3.50
N ARG A 155 -25.15 2.25 -3.46
CA ARG A 155 -26.61 2.36 -3.35
C ARG A 155 -27.27 1.87 -4.64
N PRO A 156 -28.17 0.87 -4.59
CA PRO A 156 -28.95 0.50 -5.76
C PRO A 156 -29.80 1.71 -6.15
N GLU A 157 -29.66 2.17 -7.40
CA GLU A 157 -30.51 3.23 -7.94
C GLU A 157 -31.99 2.83 -7.73
N GLU A 158 -32.69 3.59 -6.89
CA GLU A 158 -34.14 3.48 -6.76
C GLU A 158 -34.77 3.86 -8.11
N ASN A 159 -35.50 2.89 -8.67
CA ASN A 159 -36.47 2.98 -9.75
C ASN A 159 -36.71 4.39 -10.32
N VAL A 160 -36.19 4.64 -11.53
CA VAL A 160 -36.78 5.63 -12.43
C VAL A 160 -37.73 4.89 -13.37
N ASP A 161 -39.01 5.20 -13.23
CA ASP A 161 -40.12 4.68 -14.01
C ASP A 161 -39.81 4.64 -15.51
N VAL A 162 -40.09 3.49 -16.13
CA VAL A 162 -40.12 3.31 -17.58
C VAL A 162 -41.57 3.58 -18.05
N PRO A 163 -41.84 4.60 -18.87
CA PRO A 163 -43.05 4.61 -19.67
C PRO A 163 -42.81 3.87 -20.99
N ASP A 164 -43.78 3.03 -21.30
CA ASP A 164 -43.89 2.15 -22.45
C ASP A 164 -43.65 2.79 -23.82
N SER A 165 -43.13 1.96 -24.73
CA SER A 165 -42.86 2.11 -26.17
C SER A 165 -44.07 2.63 -27.02
N PRO A 166 -43.93 3.08 -28.30
CA PRO A 166 -43.20 2.33 -29.35
C PRO A 166 -42.51 3.10 -30.51
N LEU A 167 -41.66 2.32 -31.20
CA LEU A 167 -41.01 2.53 -32.50
C LEU A 167 -41.74 3.48 -33.48
N LYS A 168 -40.98 4.37 -34.11
CA LYS A 168 -41.10 4.71 -35.54
C LYS A 168 -39.78 5.22 -36.12
N THR A 169 -39.62 4.95 -37.41
CA THR A 169 -38.43 4.88 -38.24
C THR A 169 -37.98 6.22 -38.84
N ALA A 170 -36.67 6.30 -39.10
CA ALA A 170 -35.97 6.97 -40.20
C ALA A 170 -35.86 8.51 -40.32
N GLU A 171 -34.67 8.87 -40.81
CA GLU A 171 -34.24 10.07 -41.56
C GLU A 171 -33.44 11.20 -40.87
N GLU A 172 -32.38 11.54 -41.60
CA GLU A 172 -31.32 12.51 -41.38
C GLU A 172 -31.85 13.95 -41.46
N THR A 173 -31.35 14.88 -40.64
CA THR A 173 -30.89 16.20 -41.13
C THR A 173 -29.96 16.88 -40.11
N LYS A 174 -29.01 17.63 -40.65
CA LYS A 174 -28.03 18.50 -39.99
C LYS A 174 -28.64 19.68 -39.22
N SER A 175 -27.77 20.20 -38.34
CA SER A 175 -27.52 21.61 -37.97
C SER A 175 -28.21 22.24 -36.76
N GLU A 176 -27.34 22.95 -36.02
CA GLU A 176 -27.54 24.13 -35.17
C GLU A 176 -27.74 23.96 -33.66
N GLN A 177 -26.60 24.12 -32.96
CA GLN A 177 -26.39 25.10 -31.89
C GLN A 177 -27.62 25.50 -31.08
N HIS A 178 -27.75 24.91 -29.89
CA HIS A 178 -28.19 25.69 -28.74
C HIS A 178 -27.37 25.36 -27.50
N SER A 179 -26.61 26.36 -27.11
CA SER A 179 -25.88 26.53 -25.86
C SER A 179 -26.80 26.34 -24.66
N GLN A 180 -26.46 25.36 -23.81
CA GLN A 180 -26.76 25.43 -22.38
C GLN A 180 -25.49 25.10 -21.61
N SER A 181 -24.94 26.19 -21.06
CA SER A 181 -23.94 26.23 -20.00
C SER A 181 -24.29 25.25 -18.89
N ARG A 182 -23.44 24.22 -18.72
CA ARG A 182 -23.36 23.46 -17.48
C ARG A 182 -21.98 23.74 -16.90
N ASP A 183 -21.97 24.32 -15.71
CA ASP A 183 -20.81 24.69 -14.93
C ASP A 183 -19.68 23.65 -15.01
N GLU A 184 -18.60 24.06 -15.67
CA GLU A 184 -17.28 23.45 -15.58
C GLU A 184 -16.66 23.79 -14.22
N SER A 185 -17.05 23.05 -13.18
CA SER A 185 -16.23 22.93 -11.97
C SER A 185 -16.38 21.57 -11.30
N THR A 186 -16.64 20.52 -12.08
CA THR A 186 -16.22 19.19 -11.61
C THR A 186 -14.71 19.19 -11.63
N GLU A 187 -14.11 19.48 -10.46
CA GLU A 187 -12.74 19.09 -10.16
C GLU A 187 -12.55 17.69 -10.73
N ARG A 188 -11.87 17.59 -11.88
CA ARG A 188 -11.49 16.30 -12.43
C ARG A 188 -10.47 15.77 -11.45
N ARG A 189 -10.98 15.05 -10.45
CA ARG A 189 -10.21 14.35 -9.42
C ARG A 189 -9.05 13.69 -10.15
N PRO A 190 -7.79 13.89 -9.69
CA PRO A 190 -6.65 13.25 -10.33
C PRO A 190 -7.00 11.78 -10.48
N ARG A 191 -6.98 11.30 -11.74
CA ARG A 191 -7.42 9.95 -12.11
C ARG A 191 -6.81 8.99 -11.09
N TYR A 192 -7.67 8.32 -10.35
CA TYR A 192 -7.30 7.19 -9.54
C TYR A 192 -6.46 6.29 -10.45
N ARG A 193 -5.21 6.03 -10.08
CA ARG A 193 -4.53 4.87 -10.64
C ARG A 193 -5.38 3.70 -10.14
N THR A 194 -6.30 3.21 -10.97
CA THR A 194 -7.06 1.99 -10.71
C THR A 194 -6.03 0.89 -10.44
N GLY A 195 -5.88 0.53 -9.16
CA GLY A 195 -4.82 -0.36 -8.69
C GLY A 195 -4.33 -0.15 -7.25
N THR A 196 -5.01 0.63 -6.38
CA THR A 196 -4.54 0.79 -4.99
C THR A 196 -5.69 0.95 -3.99
N GLY A 197 -6.55 -0.08 -3.93
CA GLY A 197 -7.34 -0.39 -2.73
C GLY A 197 -6.44 -0.93 -1.59
N PRO A 198 -7.01 -1.23 -0.41
CA PRO A 198 -6.28 -1.44 0.84
C PRO A 198 -5.54 -2.79 0.86
N PHE A 199 -4.44 -2.92 0.10
CA PHE A 199 -3.67 -4.16 -0.01
C PHE A 199 -2.17 -3.96 -0.12
N LEU A 200 -1.65 -3.04 0.69
CA LEU A 200 -0.38 -3.34 1.35
C LEU A 200 -0.42 -4.61 2.20
N ALA A 201 -1.64 -5.11 2.43
CA ALA A 201 -1.96 -6.41 2.96
C ALA A 201 -2.27 -7.53 1.92
N LEU A 202 -2.22 -7.34 0.58
CA LEU A 202 -2.33 -8.49 -0.36
C LEU A 202 -1.48 -8.49 -1.63
N ASP A 203 -0.89 -7.40 -2.14
CA ASP A 203 0.00 -7.57 -3.29
C ASP A 203 0.93 -6.38 -3.53
N LEU A 204 2.23 -6.60 -3.33
CA LEU A 204 3.29 -5.93 -4.07
C LEU A 204 3.03 -6.09 -5.58
N SER A 205 2.35 -5.08 -6.12
CA SER A 205 2.32 -4.54 -7.49
C SER A 205 2.23 -5.52 -8.67
N ALA A 206 1.12 -5.46 -9.38
CA ALA A 206 1.16 -5.61 -10.83
C ALA A 206 2.00 -4.47 -11.43
N SER A 207 2.97 -4.83 -12.28
CA SER A 207 3.87 -3.97 -13.08
C SER A 207 5.00 -3.22 -12.32
N THR A 208 6.14 -3.88 -12.15
CA THR A 208 7.38 -3.74 -12.94
C THR A 208 8.48 -4.50 -12.22
N LYS A 209 9.07 -5.51 -12.88
CA LYS A 209 10.28 -6.26 -12.52
C LYS A 209 10.94 -5.85 -11.19
N ILE A 210 10.50 -6.45 -10.09
CA ILE A 210 11.25 -6.44 -8.83
C ILE A 210 12.12 -7.70 -8.86
N VAL A 211 13.41 -7.50 -9.12
CA VAL A 211 14.41 -8.56 -9.00
C VAL A 211 14.69 -8.70 -7.51
N HIS A 212 14.31 -9.83 -6.90
CA HIS A 212 14.73 -10.15 -5.53
C HIS A 212 16.22 -10.52 -5.54
N ARG A 213 17.12 -9.52 -5.55
CA ARG A 213 18.56 -9.71 -5.32
C ARG A 213 18.92 -9.20 -3.95
N PHE A 214 18.99 -10.12 -2.99
CA PHE A 214 19.79 -9.89 -1.79
C PHE A 214 21.28 -9.89 -2.20
N GLY A 215 21.91 -8.72 -2.14
CA GLY A 215 23.37 -8.57 -2.10
C GLY A 215 24.07 -8.08 -3.39
N PRO A 216 25.18 -7.33 -3.27
CA PRO A 216 26.00 -6.92 -4.40
C PRO A 216 26.66 -8.14 -5.06
N GLN A 217 26.65 -8.15 -6.40
CA GLN A 217 27.44 -9.08 -7.20
C GLN A 217 28.92 -8.68 -7.13
N THR A 218 29.60 -9.05 -6.05
CA THR A 218 31.05 -9.23 -6.07
C THR A 218 31.33 -10.64 -6.59
N SER A 219 32.39 -10.81 -7.38
CA SER A 219 32.75 -11.99 -8.18
C SER A 219 33.07 -13.28 -7.40
N GLU A 220 32.65 -13.36 -6.15
CA GLU A 220 32.77 -14.48 -5.23
C GLU A 220 31.50 -14.48 -4.37
N ASN A 221 30.37 -15.00 -4.86
CA ASN A 221 29.14 -15.08 -4.06
C ASN A 221 28.66 -16.52 -3.90
N PRO A 222 28.36 -16.96 -2.66
CA PRO A 222 27.70 -18.23 -2.39
C PRO A 222 26.28 -18.24 -2.97
N LYS A 223 25.80 -19.45 -3.27
CA LYS A 223 24.49 -19.75 -3.87
C LYS A 223 23.34 -19.06 -3.13
N PRO A 224 22.19 -18.79 -3.78
CA PRO A 224 21.04 -18.19 -3.11
C PRO A 224 20.67 -18.97 -1.85
N HIS A 225 20.64 -18.27 -0.71
CA HIS A 225 20.50 -18.81 0.65
C HIS A 225 19.05 -19.16 1.05
N PHE A 226 18.10 -19.00 0.13
CA PHE A 226 16.71 -19.44 0.23
C PHE A 226 16.29 -20.03 -1.12
N ALA A 227 15.30 -20.92 -1.14
CA ALA A 227 14.75 -21.38 -2.40
C ALA A 227 14.15 -20.19 -3.18
N TYR A 228 14.27 -20.18 -4.50
CA TYR A 228 13.76 -19.09 -5.30
C TYR A 228 12.27 -19.31 -5.63
N LEU A 229 11.41 -18.36 -5.26
CA LEU A 229 9.98 -18.41 -5.53
C LEU A 229 9.67 -17.96 -6.96
N HIS A 230 9.94 -18.83 -7.95
CA HIS A 230 9.74 -18.53 -9.37
C HIS A 230 8.35 -17.94 -9.71
N GLY A 231 7.31 -18.34 -8.98
CA GLY A 231 5.95 -17.85 -9.21
C GLY A 231 5.73 -16.38 -8.84
N TRP A 232 6.59 -15.77 -8.01
CA TRP A 232 6.45 -14.38 -7.58
C TRP A 232 6.93 -13.38 -8.62
N GLU A 233 7.87 -13.78 -9.49
CA GLU A 233 8.39 -12.96 -10.59
C GLU A 233 7.69 -13.23 -11.92
N SER A 234 6.60 -14.01 -11.92
CA SER A 234 5.85 -14.31 -13.14
C SER A 234 5.21 -13.05 -13.73
N GLY A 235 5.28 -12.91 -15.06
CA GLY A 235 4.52 -11.89 -15.79
C GLY A 235 3.01 -12.15 -15.76
N ASN A 236 2.56 -13.32 -15.29
CA ASN A 236 1.16 -13.68 -15.16
C ASN A 236 0.65 -13.37 -13.75
N THR A 237 -0.18 -12.33 -13.64
CA THR A 237 -0.76 -11.88 -12.36
C THR A 237 -1.54 -12.97 -11.63
N LYS A 238 -2.24 -13.86 -12.36
CA LYS A 238 -2.96 -14.99 -11.75
C LYS A 238 -1.98 -15.98 -11.11
N GLN A 239 -0.84 -16.23 -11.75
CA GLN A 239 0.20 -17.11 -11.19
C GLN A 239 0.88 -16.49 -9.96
N VAL A 240 1.15 -15.18 -10.00
CA VAL A 240 1.68 -14.46 -8.83
C VAL A 240 0.70 -14.55 -7.67
N TYR A 241 -0.57 -14.25 -7.92
CA TYR A 241 -1.64 -14.38 -6.93
C TYR A 241 -1.70 -15.80 -6.37
N THR A 242 -1.80 -16.83 -7.22
CA THR A 242 -1.88 -18.22 -6.77
C THR A 242 -0.65 -18.62 -5.98
N THR A 243 0.56 -18.19 -6.35
CA THR A 243 1.79 -18.55 -5.62
C THR A 243 1.87 -17.87 -4.26
N LYS A 244 1.51 -16.59 -4.18
CA LYS A 244 1.44 -15.85 -2.90
C LYS A 244 0.32 -16.38 -2.02
N TYR A 245 -0.83 -16.67 -2.62
CA TYR A 245 -1.93 -17.34 -1.96
C TYR A 245 -1.46 -18.69 -1.42
N SER A 246 -0.81 -19.55 -2.20
CA SER A 246 -0.29 -20.82 -1.67
C SER A 246 0.74 -20.64 -0.55
N PHE A 247 1.62 -19.63 -0.64
CA PHE A 247 2.61 -19.33 0.40
C PHE A 247 1.98 -18.90 1.73
N ILE A 248 0.89 -18.13 1.68
CA ILE A 248 0.20 -17.62 2.87
C ILE A 248 -0.88 -18.60 3.38
N TYR A 249 -1.58 -19.26 2.46
CA TYR A 249 -2.84 -19.99 2.70
C TYR A 249 -2.72 -21.51 2.61
N ASN A 250 -1.76 -22.07 1.86
CA ASN A 250 -1.77 -23.49 1.52
C ASN A 250 -0.66 -24.31 2.18
N HIS A 251 -1.05 -25.49 2.67
CA HIS A 251 -0.22 -26.48 3.37
C HIS A 251 0.74 -27.26 2.47
N ASP A 252 0.94 -26.84 1.21
CA ASP A 252 1.72 -27.59 0.21
C ASP A 252 3.23 -27.55 0.47
N GLY A 253 3.65 -27.21 1.68
CA GLY A 253 5.04 -27.04 2.03
C GLY A 253 5.68 -25.82 1.37
N ALA A 254 4.96 -24.95 0.64
CA ALA A 254 5.62 -23.86 -0.11
C ALA A 254 6.39 -22.90 0.80
N PHE A 255 5.88 -22.68 2.02
CA PHE A 255 6.58 -21.91 3.04
C PHE A 255 7.75 -22.72 3.62
N GLU A 256 7.53 -23.97 4.00
CA GLU A 256 8.55 -24.88 4.55
C GLU A 256 9.69 -25.11 3.55
N SER A 257 9.39 -25.43 2.30
CA SER A 257 10.30 -25.64 1.18
C SER A 257 11.06 -24.39 0.76
N LEU A 258 10.53 -23.19 1.03
CA LEU A 258 11.33 -21.96 0.92
C LEU A 258 12.54 -22.03 1.85
N PHE A 259 12.33 -22.58 3.04
CA PHE A 259 13.27 -22.58 4.14
C PHE A 259 14.03 -23.90 4.35
N GLU A 260 13.62 -25.00 3.71
CA GLU A 260 14.24 -26.33 3.80
C GLU A 260 15.76 -26.31 3.55
N ASN A 261 16.22 -25.42 2.68
CA ASN A 261 17.63 -25.28 2.32
C ASN A 261 18.25 -23.98 2.86
N SER A 262 17.63 -23.34 3.85
CA SER A 262 18.16 -22.12 4.44
C SER A 262 19.49 -22.37 5.12
N ASP A 263 20.39 -21.40 5.04
CA ASP A 263 21.58 -21.41 5.87
C ASP A 263 21.18 -21.43 7.36
N LYS A 264 21.97 -22.15 8.18
CA LYS A 264 21.74 -22.27 9.62
C LYS A 264 21.73 -20.91 10.31
N ASP A 265 22.44 -19.94 9.74
CA ASP A 265 22.49 -18.57 10.24
C ASP A 265 21.12 -17.88 10.20
N TYR A 266 20.19 -18.30 9.34
CA TYR A 266 18.82 -17.77 9.28
C TYR A 266 17.84 -18.47 10.21
N LEU A 267 18.16 -19.64 10.75
CA LEU A 267 17.26 -20.37 11.65
C LEU A 267 16.80 -19.53 12.86
N PRO A 268 17.66 -18.75 13.53
CA PRO A 268 17.20 -17.86 14.61
C PRO A 268 16.19 -16.80 14.14
N LEU A 269 16.29 -16.34 12.89
CA LEU A 269 15.34 -15.40 12.30
C LEU A 269 14.00 -16.10 12.01
N LEU A 270 14.08 -17.31 11.45
CA LEU A 270 12.92 -18.11 11.08
C LEU A 270 12.12 -18.52 12.31
N ASP A 271 12.77 -19.16 13.27
CA ASP A 271 12.15 -19.67 14.49
C ASP A 271 11.72 -18.54 15.42
N GLY A 272 12.49 -17.43 15.45
CA GLY A 272 12.25 -16.33 16.38
C GLY A 272 10.99 -15.53 16.06
N TRP A 273 10.72 -15.25 14.78
CA TRP A 273 9.59 -14.37 14.43
C TRP A 273 8.94 -14.62 13.07
N ILE A 274 9.62 -15.15 12.06
CA ILE A 274 8.98 -15.40 10.76
C ILE A 274 7.93 -16.53 10.88
N TRP A 275 8.30 -17.66 11.50
CA TRP A 275 7.40 -18.79 11.73
C TRP A 275 6.23 -18.40 12.66
N PRO A 276 6.47 -17.78 13.84
CA PRO A 276 5.39 -17.27 14.67
C PRO A 276 4.47 -16.26 13.96
N LEU A 277 5.02 -15.37 13.11
CA LEU A 277 4.22 -14.39 12.37
C LEU A 277 3.32 -15.07 11.34
N HIS A 278 3.87 -16.01 10.59
CA HIS A 278 3.11 -16.81 9.63
C HIS A 278 2.00 -17.60 10.31
N GLU A 279 2.35 -18.39 11.33
CA GLU A 279 1.42 -19.32 11.99
C GLU A 279 0.35 -18.64 12.86
N ALA A 280 0.75 -17.62 13.63
CA ALA A 280 -0.12 -16.98 14.60
C ALA A 280 -0.99 -15.86 14.00
N MET A 281 -0.53 -15.22 12.91
CA MET A 281 -1.24 -14.12 12.27
C MET A 281 -1.67 -14.49 10.85
N PHE A 282 -0.73 -14.63 9.91
CA PHE A 282 -1.08 -14.69 8.48
C PHE A 282 -1.96 -15.90 8.14
N ARG A 283 -1.61 -17.09 8.62
CA ARG A 283 -2.42 -18.31 8.40
C ARG A 283 -3.83 -18.17 8.96
N ARG A 284 -3.99 -17.62 10.17
CA ARG A 284 -5.32 -17.45 10.78
C ARG A 284 -6.17 -16.41 10.05
N VAL A 285 -5.55 -15.33 9.59
CA VAL A 285 -6.23 -14.32 8.76
C VAL A 285 -6.66 -14.92 7.43
N ALA A 286 -5.80 -15.74 6.82
CA ALA A 286 -6.11 -16.50 5.62
C ALA A 286 -7.32 -17.42 5.82
N GLU A 287 -7.36 -18.21 6.90
CA GLU A 287 -8.51 -19.06 7.24
C GLU A 287 -9.81 -18.27 7.43
N LEU A 288 -9.75 -17.08 8.05
CA LEU A 288 -10.91 -16.22 8.20
C LEU A 288 -11.34 -15.58 6.88
N SER A 289 -10.39 -15.20 6.03
CA SER A 289 -10.67 -14.67 4.68
C SER A 289 -11.40 -15.70 3.83
N ASN A 290 -10.97 -16.96 3.87
CA ASN A 290 -11.68 -18.07 3.22
C ASN A 290 -13.10 -18.26 3.78
N LYS A 291 -13.29 -18.09 5.09
CA LYS A 291 -14.64 -18.12 5.69
C LYS A 291 -15.50 -16.95 5.23
N LEU A 292 -14.93 -15.76 5.06
CA LEU A 292 -15.63 -14.58 4.52
C LEU A 292 -16.05 -14.80 3.08
N GLU A 293 -15.16 -15.31 2.23
CA GLU A 293 -15.45 -15.61 0.82
C GLU A 293 -16.57 -16.64 0.69
N ASN A 294 -16.54 -17.70 1.50
CA ASN A 294 -17.62 -18.69 1.55
C ASN A 294 -18.96 -18.11 2.02
N CYS A 295 -18.93 -17.17 3.00
CA CYS A 295 -20.15 -16.48 3.44
C CYS A 295 -20.69 -15.58 2.32
N TYR A 296 -19.83 -14.86 1.63
CA TYR A 296 -20.20 -13.99 0.50
C TYR A 296 -20.78 -14.80 -0.67
N GLY A 297 -20.14 -15.92 -1.03
CA GLY A 297 -20.65 -16.85 -2.04
C GLY A 297 -22.01 -17.46 -1.69
N SER A 298 -22.35 -17.57 -0.41
CA SER A 298 -23.66 -18.03 0.07
C SER A 298 -24.71 -16.91 0.14
N LEU A 299 -24.27 -15.65 0.33
CA LEU A 299 -25.13 -14.48 0.45
C LEU A 299 -25.83 -14.14 -0.88
N ALA A 300 -25.11 -14.14 -1.99
CA ALA A 300 -25.66 -13.77 -3.30
C ALA A 300 -26.83 -14.69 -3.75
N PRO A 301 -26.75 -16.03 -3.62
CA PRO A 301 -27.89 -16.91 -3.87
C PRO A 301 -29.08 -16.67 -2.93
N ALA A 302 -28.83 -16.37 -1.64
CA ALA A 302 -29.89 -16.10 -0.67
C ALA A 302 -30.64 -14.79 -0.97
N MET A 303 -29.91 -13.74 -1.35
CA MET A 303 -30.47 -12.48 -1.81
C MET A 303 -31.32 -12.67 -3.07
N LYS A 304 -30.81 -13.41 -4.07
CA LYS A 304 -31.55 -13.71 -5.31
C LYS A 304 -32.86 -14.47 -5.06
N ARG A 305 -32.93 -15.24 -3.97
CA ARG A 305 -34.12 -16.02 -3.57
C ARG A 305 -35.05 -15.27 -2.60
N ASN A 306 -34.75 -14.01 -2.25
CA ASN A 306 -35.45 -13.24 -1.21
C ASN A 306 -35.58 -14.01 0.13
N ALA A 307 -34.59 -14.84 0.45
CA ALA A 307 -34.58 -15.61 1.70
C ALA A 307 -34.04 -14.73 2.85
N THR A 308 -34.85 -13.79 3.32
CA THR A 308 -34.47 -12.75 4.31
C THR A 308 -33.80 -13.31 5.56
N HIS A 309 -34.34 -14.40 6.13
CA HIS A 309 -33.74 -15.07 7.29
C HIS A 309 -32.30 -15.57 7.02
N LEU A 310 -32.04 -16.15 5.83
CA LEU A 310 -30.70 -16.62 5.46
C LEU A 310 -29.74 -15.44 5.21
N VAL A 311 -30.23 -14.34 4.63
CA VAL A 311 -29.45 -13.12 4.43
C VAL A 311 -29.00 -12.55 5.78
N GLU A 312 -29.91 -12.42 6.75
CA GLU A 312 -29.58 -11.95 8.10
C GLU A 312 -28.58 -12.86 8.80
N GLU A 313 -28.77 -14.18 8.71
CA GLU A 313 -27.86 -15.17 9.28
C GLU A 313 -26.44 -15.05 8.68
N TYR A 314 -26.33 -14.99 7.35
CA TYR A 314 -25.04 -14.85 6.67
C TYR A 314 -24.37 -13.52 6.99
N MET A 315 -25.12 -12.41 7.04
CA MET A 315 -24.58 -11.10 7.41
C MET A 315 -24.11 -11.05 8.87
N ALA A 316 -24.80 -11.72 9.80
CA ALA A 316 -24.35 -11.85 11.18
C ALA A 316 -23.07 -12.68 11.28
N LYS A 317 -22.98 -13.79 10.54
CA LYS A 317 -21.76 -14.62 10.46
C LYS A 317 -20.59 -13.87 9.84
N PHE A 318 -20.85 -13.09 8.79
CA PHE A 318 -19.87 -12.23 8.12
C PHE A 318 -19.28 -11.20 9.09
N ARG A 319 -20.14 -10.43 9.79
CA ARG A 319 -19.72 -9.45 10.81
C ARG A 319 -18.85 -10.07 11.90
N ARG A 320 -19.29 -11.19 12.50
CA ARG A 320 -18.50 -11.91 13.52
C ARG A 320 -17.15 -12.41 13.01
N THR A 321 -17.04 -12.70 11.71
CA THR A 321 -15.80 -13.19 11.11
C THR A 321 -14.84 -12.03 10.85
N ILE A 322 -15.34 -10.87 10.43
CA ILE A 322 -14.57 -9.61 10.36
C ILE A 322 -14.05 -9.22 11.74
N GLU A 323 -14.89 -9.18 12.76
CA GLU A 323 -14.48 -8.84 14.13
C GLU A 323 -13.36 -9.75 14.65
N LYS A 324 -13.41 -11.05 14.32
CA LYS A 324 -12.34 -12.00 14.64
C LYS A 324 -11.06 -11.72 13.86
N ALA A 325 -11.17 -11.34 12.58
CA ALA A 325 -10.02 -11.02 11.74
C ALA A 325 -9.33 -9.74 12.23
N ASP A 326 -10.10 -8.69 12.51
CA ASP A 326 -9.61 -7.43 13.05
C ASP A 326 -8.94 -7.62 14.41
N ALA A 327 -9.51 -8.48 15.26
CA ALA A 327 -8.92 -8.82 16.55
C ALA A 327 -7.60 -9.61 16.43
N LEU A 328 -7.31 -10.25 15.30
CA LEU A 328 -6.05 -10.97 15.06
C LEU A 328 -4.95 -10.06 14.49
N VAL A 329 -5.30 -9.10 13.63
CA VAL A 329 -4.33 -8.21 12.96
C VAL A 329 -4.19 -6.91 13.74
N THR A 330 -3.72 -7.03 14.99
CA THR A 330 -3.40 -5.86 15.80
C THR A 330 -1.90 -5.60 15.83
N TYR A 331 -1.53 -4.34 15.99
CA TYR A 331 -0.13 -3.95 16.09
C TYR A 331 0.52 -4.53 17.36
N GLU A 332 -0.24 -4.66 18.45
CA GLU A 332 0.22 -5.23 19.71
C GLU A 332 0.61 -6.70 19.54
N LYS A 333 -0.21 -7.49 18.82
CA LYS A 333 0.10 -8.89 18.51
C LYS A 333 1.32 -9.00 17.59
N PHE A 334 1.40 -8.14 16.59
CA PHE A 334 2.56 -8.07 15.71
C PHE A 334 3.84 -7.77 16.52
N LYS A 335 3.78 -6.80 17.43
CA LYS A 335 4.90 -6.41 18.29
C LYS A 335 5.31 -7.52 19.28
N GLU A 336 4.33 -8.23 19.85
CA GLU A 336 4.58 -9.38 20.72
C GLU A 336 5.40 -10.44 19.99
N ILE A 337 5.04 -10.73 18.74
CA ILE A 337 5.77 -11.69 17.89
C ILE A 337 7.19 -11.20 17.58
N LEU A 338 7.35 -9.92 17.21
CA LEU A 338 8.67 -9.34 16.92
C LEU A 338 9.60 -9.23 18.15
N SER A 339 9.04 -9.32 19.35
CA SER A 339 9.78 -9.21 20.61
C SER A 339 10.35 -10.54 21.12
N LYS A 340 9.91 -11.66 20.54
CA LYS A 340 10.49 -12.99 20.71
C LYS A 340 11.75 -13.11 19.85
#